data_AF-A0A536WQX1-F1
#
_entry.id   AF-A0A536WQX1-F1
#
_cell.length_a   1.000
_cell.length_b   1.000
_cell.length_c   1.000
_cell.angle_alpha   90.00
_cell.angle_beta   90.00
_cell.angle_gamma   90.00
#
_symmetry.space_group_name_H-M   'P 1'
#
loop_
_entity.id
_entity.type
_entity.pdbx_description
1 polymer ?
#
loop_
_entity_poly.entity_id
_entity_poly.type
_entity_poly.pdbx_seq_one_letter_code
_entity_poly.pdbx_strand_id
1 'polypeptide(L)'
;MRLGIFGTGYAGLVTAVGLAEVGHAVTAIDKDPDIVARLSDGTPHIHEPGLQELLTANLEAGKLRFSTRAEDAMSASDIIFLCVGTPPRADGRADLSQVEEVSRTIAQQLDGYKLIVEKSTVPARTAYWIDTTIRRLAGPEHEFDVASNPEFL
;
A
#
# COMPACT_ATOMS: atom_id res chain seq x y z
N MET A 1 -11.20 5.32 -9.42
CA MET A 1 -9.82 4.98 -9.83
C MET A 1 -9.50 3.58 -9.34
N ARG A 2 -8.40 2.97 -9.80
CA ARG A 2 -7.93 1.67 -9.33
C ARG A 2 -6.65 1.83 -8.51
N LEU A 3 -6.68 1.34 -7.27
CA LEU A 3 -5.69 1.66 -6.25
C LEU A 3 -5.10 0.39 -5.63
N GLY A 4 -3.79 0.34 -5.54
CA GLY A 4 -3.06 -0.71 -4.83
C GLY A 4 -2.56 -0.18 -3.50
N ILE A 5 -2.78 -0.90 -2.40
CA ILE A 5 -2.29 -0.50 -1.07
C ILE A 5 -1.32 -1.57 -0.56
N PHE A 6 -0.05 -1.22 -0.36
CA PHE A 6 0.93 -2.13 0.24
C PHE A 6 1.03 -1.88 1.75
N GLY A 7 0.68 -2.90 2.53
CA GLY A 7 0.61 -2.86 3.99
C GLY A 7 -0.81 -2.62 4.49
N THR A 8 -1.28 -3.48 5.40
CA THR A 8 -2.62 -3.39 5.99
C THR A 8 -2.63 -3.06 7.48
N GLY A 9 -1.52 -2.52 8.00
CA GLY A 9 -1.52 -1.87 9.32
C GLY A 9 -2.48 -0.68 9.38
N TYR A 10 -2.55 0.02 10.52
CA TYR A 10 -3.50 1.11 10.76
C TYR A 10 -3.66 2.08 9.59
N ALA A 11 -2.56 2.71 9.17
CA ALA A 11 -2.56 3.67 8.07
C ALA A 11 -3.01 3.07 6.74
N GLY A 12 -2.65 1.81 6.45
CA GLY A 12 -2.98 1.14 5.21
C GLY A 12 -4.43 0.68 5.14
N LEU A 13 -4.92 0.00 6.17
CA LEU A 13 -6.28 -0.55 6.19
C LEU A 13 -7.34 0.56 6.23
N VAL A 14 -7.18 1.58 7.08
CA VAL A 14 -8.12 2.71 7.13
C VAL A 14 -8.14 3.46 5.78
N THR A 15 -6.98 3.63 5.15
CA THR A 15 -6.90 4.24 3.82
C THR A 15 -7.58 3.37 2.75
N ALA A 16 -7.35 2.06 2.77
CA ALA A 16 -7.94 1.13 1.81
C ALA A 16 -9.48 1.13 1.90
N VAL A 17 -10.02 1.03 3.11
CA VAL A 17 -11.47 1.05 3.36
C VAL A 17 -12.06 2.42 3.03
N GLY A 18 -11.43 3.52 3.47
CA GLY A 18 -11.91 4.88 3.17
C GLY A 18 -11.93 5.21 1.69
N LEU A 19 -10.91 4.80 0.93
CA LEU A 19 -10.85 5.00 -0.52
C LEU A 19 -11.87 4.13 -1.27
N ALA A 20 -12.13 2.91 -0.80
CA ALA A 20 -13.19 2.06 -1.34
C ALA A 20 -14.58 2.69 -1.09
N GLU A 21 -14.80 3.22 0.12
CA GLU A 21 -16.07 3.84 0.52
C GLU A 21 -16.43 5.02 -0.38
N VAL A 22 -15.46 5.88 -0.72
CA VAL A 22 -15.67 7.01 -1.66
C VAL A 22 -15.74 6.59 -3.14
N GLY A 23 -15.76 5.28 -3.43
CA GLY A 23 -16.09 4.73 -4.74
C GLY A 23 -14.90 4.31 -5.60
N HIS A 24 -13.72 4.11 -5.03
CA HIS A 24 -12.58 3.55 -5.77
C HIS A 24 -12.54 2.01 -5.70
N ALA A 25 -11.89 1.40 -6.69
CA ALA A 25 -11.57 -0.03 -6.67
C ALA A 25 -10.19 -0.19 -6.01
N VAL A 26 -10.13 -0.96 -4.92
CA VAL A 26 -8.95 -1.05 -4.06
C VAL A 26 -8.52 -2.51 -3.92
N THR A 27 -7.24 -2.77 -4.19
CA THR A 27 -6.58 -4.05 -3.89
C THR A 27 -5.52 -3.82 -2.84
N ALA A 28 -5.74 -4.32 -1.62
CA ALA A 28 -4.82 -4.18 -0.50
C ALA A 28 -3.98 -5.44 -0.31
N ILE A 29 -2.68 -5.26 -0.12
CA ILE A 29 -1.70 -6.34 -0.03
C ILE A 29 -1.11 -6.38 1.37
N ASP A 30 -1.09 -7.57 1.97
CA ASP A 30 -0.30 -7.87 3.15
C ASP A 30 0.46 -9.20 2.94
N LYS A 31 1.62 -9.35 3.56
CA LYS A 31 2.39 -10.59 3.43
C LYS A 31 1.89 -11.69 4.35
N ASP A 32 1.21 -11.31 5.43
CA ASP A 32 0.67 -12.24 6.40
C ASP A 32 -0.64 -12.85 5.86
N PRO A 33 -0.66 -14.15 5.50
CA PRO A 33 -1.85 -14.80 4.99
C PRO A 33 -3.00 -14.86 6.00
N ASP A 34 -2.70 -14.88 7.30
CA ASP A 34 -3.72 -14.89 8.35
C ASP A 34 -4.39 -13.52 8.47
N ILE A 35 -3.61 -12.44 8.33
CA ILE A 35 -4.17 -11.08 8.23
C ILE A 35 -5.06 -10.96 6.99
N VAL A 36 -4.58 -11.40 5.82
CA VAL A 36 -5.35 -11.34 4.57
C VAL A 36 -6.65 -12.15 4.66
N ALA A 37 -6.60 -13.36 5.24
CA ALA A 37 -7.78 -14.19 5.43
C ALA A 37 -8.81 -13.50 6.32
N ARG A 38 -8.40 -13.01 7.50
CA ARG A 38 -9.28 -12.29 8.43
C ARG A 38 -9.93 -11.07 7.79
N LEU A 39 -9.14 -10.27 7.08
CA LEU A 39 -9.64 -9.07 6.40
C LEU A 39 -10.60 -9.43 5.27
N SER A 40 -10.33 -10.49 4.52
CA SER A 40 -11.23 -10.99 3.46
C SER A 40 -12.56 -11.50 4.02
N ASP A 41 -12.57 -12.01 5.25
CA ASP A 41 -13.76 -12.42 5.99
C ASP A 41 -14.46 -11.25 6.72
N GLY A 42 -14.06 -10.00 6.43
CA GLY A 42 -14.67 -8.81 7.04
C GLY A 42 -14.30 -8.59 8.51
N THR A 43 -13.22 -9.20 9.00
CA THR A 43 -12.77 -9.09 10.39
C THR A 43 -11.47 -8.28 10.49
N PRO A 44 -11.51 -7.00 10.93
CA PRO A 44 -10.32 -6.21 11.14
C PRO A 44 -9.37 -6.84 12.18
N HIS A 45 -8.07 -6.62 12.01
CA HIS A 45 -7.04 -7.03 12.97
C HIS A 45 -6.52 -5.85 13.82
N ILE A 46 -7.06 -4.65 13.57
CA ILE A 46 -6.86 -3.43 14.37
C ILE A 46 -8.21 -3.01 14.96
N HIS A 47 -8.16 -2.22 16.04
CA HIS A 47 -9.36 -1.64 16.62
C HIS A 47 -9.51 -0.19 16.15
N GLU A 48 -10.55 0.07 15.35
CA GLU A 48 -10.95 1.41 14.91
C GLU A 48 -12.49 1.46 14.85
N PRO A 49 -13.17 2.42 15.51
CA PRO A 49 -14.63 2.49 15.52
C PRO A 49 -15.22 2.60 14.10
N GLY A 50 -16.20 1.75 13.78
CA GLY A 50 -16.89 1.76 12.48
C GLY A 50 -16.14 1.06 11.34
N LEU A 51 -14.91 0.59 11.57
CA LEU A 51 -14.10 -0.02 10.52
C LEU A 51 -14.66 -1.36 10.03
N GLN A 52 -15.20 -2.19 10.93
CA GLN A 52 -15.69 -3.51 10.56
C GLN A 52 -16.91 -3.42 9.65
N GLU A 53 -17.83 -2.49 9.94
CA GLU A 53 -19.02 -2.24 9.13
C GLU A 53 -18.63 -1.75 7.73
N LEU A 54 -17.74 -0.76 7.63
CA LEU A 54 -17.26 -0.22 6.35
C LEU A 54 -16.44 -1.25 5.56
N LEU A 55 -15.62 -2.05 6.23
CA LEU A 55 -14.85 -3.13 5.63
C LEU A 55 -15.78 -4.14 4.96
N THR A 56 -16.77 -4.65 5.72
CA THR A 56 -17.71 -5.67 5.25
C THR A 56 -18.52 -5.15 4.07
N ALA A 57 -19.06 -3.93 4.17
CA ALA A 57 -19.84 -3.32 3.10
C ALA A 57 -19.03 -3.16 1.79
N ASN A 58 -17.75 -2.77 1.88
CA ASN A 58 -16.91 -2.58 0.69
C ASN A 58 -16.40 -3.89 0.08
N LEU A 59 -16.25 -4.96 0.89
CA LEU A 59 -16.00 -6.31 0.41
C LEU A 59 -17.21 -6.86 -0.36
N GLU A 60 -18.41 -6.77 0.21
CA GLU A 60 -19.66 -7.22 -0.41
C GLU A 60 -19.96 -6.46 -1.71
N ALA A 61 -19.66 -5.16 -1.74
CA ALA A 61 -19.79 -4.33 -2.94
C ALA A 61 -18.73 -4.64 -4.02
N GLY A 62 -17.74 -5.49 -3.75
CA GLY A 62 -16.64 -5.82 -4.67
C GLY A 62 -15.70 -4.64 -4.94
N LYS A 63 -15.73 -3.60 -4.12
CA LYS A 63 -14.86 -2.42 -4.25
C LYS A 63 -13.50 -2.61 -3.57
N LEU A 64 -13.43 -3.49 -2.58
CA LEU A 64 -12.22 -3.80 -1.83
C LEU A 64 -11.90 -5.29 -1.92
N ARG A 65 -10.63 -5.62 -2.14
CA ARG A 65 -10.12 -7.00 -2.08
C ARG A 65 -8.77 -7.03 -1.37
N PHE A 66 -8.51 -8.11 -0.65
CA PHE A 66 -7.20 -8.38 -0.05
C PHE A 66 -6.48 -9.53 -0.78
N SER A 67 -5.15 -9.47 -0.80
CA SER A 67 -4.31 -10.54 -1.37
C SER A 67 -2.94 -10.56 -0.72
N THR A 68 -2.26 -11.70 -0.79
CA THR A 68 -0.84 -11.84 -0.44
C THR A 68 0.10 -11.65 -1.62
N ARG A 69 -0.45 -11.52 -2.84
CA ARG A 69 0.31 -11.43 -4.08
C ARG A 69 0.40 -9.97 -4.53
N ALA A 70 1.61 -9.42 -4.53
CA ALA A 70 1.86 -8.06 -5.03
C ALA A 70 1.35 -7.85 -6.47
N GLU A 71 1.46 -8.88 -7.31
CA GLU A 71 1.02 -8.89 -8.70
C GLU A 71 -0.47 -8.54 -8.86
N ASP A 72 -1.31 -8.93 -7.89
CA ASP A 72 -2.73 -8.64 -7.89
C ASP A 72 -2.98 -7.12 -7.78
N ALA A 73 -2.21 -6.42 -6.94
CA ALA A 73 -2.32 -4.96 -6.83
C ALA A 73 -1.65 -4.24 -8.00
N MET A 74 -0.49 -4.74 -8.46
CA MET A 74 0.25 -4.14 -9.57
C MET A 74 -0.56 -4.14 -10.86
N SER A 75 -1.10 -5.29 -11.25
CA SER A 75 -1.90 -5.43 -12.49
C SER A 75 -3.27 -4.74 -12.40
N ALA A 76 -3.85 -4.65 -11.22
CA ALA A 76 -5.18 -4.07 -11.04
C ALA A 76 -5.17 -2.55 -10.91
N SER A 77 -4.02 -1.89 -10.68
CA SER A 77 -4.00 -0.51 -10.16
C SER A 77 -3.15 0.47 -10.97
N ASP A 78 -3.63 1.73 -11.01
CA ASP A 78 -2.96 2.87 -11.63
C ASP A 78 -2.15 3.69 -10.60
N ILE A 79 -2.57 3.65 -9.33
CA ILE A 79 -1.93 4.36 -8.22
C ILE A 79 -1.60 3.34 -7.13
N ILE A 80 -0.36 3.35 -6.63
CA ILE A 80 0.15 2.41 -5.63
C ILE A 80 0.56 3.17 -4.38
N PHE A 81 -0.09 2.92 -3.25
CA PHE A 81 0.27 3.48 -1.95
C PHE A 81 1.19 2.55 -1.19
N LEU A 82 2.27 3.10 -0.64
CA LEU A 82 3.16 2.46 0.31
C LEU A 82 2.73 2.86 1.73
N CYS A 83 2.10 1.93 2.44
CA CYS A 83 1.55 2.09 3.80
C CYS A 83 2.18 1.08 4.78
N VAL A 84 3.44 0.74 4.57
CA VAL A 84 4.19 -0.22 5.39
C VAL A 84 4.79 0.44 6.64
N GLY A 85 5.16 -0.39 7.63
CA GLY A 85 5.70 0.08 8.89
C GLY A 85 7.13 0.60 8.76
N THR A 86 7.45 1.65 9.53
CA THR A 86 8.78 2.25 9.63
C THR A 86 9.25 2.34 11.09
N PRO A 87 9.29 1.21 11.82
CA PRO A 87 9.59 1.20 13.25
C PRO A 87 11.00 1.77 13.53
N PRO A 88 11.24 2.33 14.72
CA PRO A 88 12.57 2.81 15.09
C PRO A 88 13.54 1.64 15.26
N ARG A 89 14.76 1.82 14.78
CA ARG A 89 15.91 0.94 15.05
C ARG A 89 16.46 1.20 16.46
N ALA A 90 17.39 0.35 16.90
CA ALA A 90 18.07 0.50 18.20
C ALA A 90 18.79 1.86 18.37
N ASP A 91 19.16 2.52 17.27
CA ASP A 91 19.81 3.85 17.27
C ASP A 91 18.82 5.01 17.05
N GLY A 92 17.51 4.74 17.07
CA GLY A 92 16.44 5.73 16.91
C GLY A 92 16.15 6.15 15.47
N ARG A 93 16.90 5.67 14.47
CA ARG A 93 16.59 5.94 13.06
C ARG A 93 15.39 5.10 12.61
N ALA A 94 14.59 5.62 11.69
CA ALA A 94 13.51 4.85 11.08
C ALA A 94 14.09 3.64 10.30
N ASP A 95 13.49 2.46 10.48
CA ASP A 95 13.76 1.32 9.62
C ASP A 95 12.97 1.42 8.32
N LEU A 96 13.67 1.56 7.20
CA LEU A 96 13.08 1.68 5.86
C LEU A 96 13.11 0.36 5.08
N SER A 97 13.46 -0.76 5.72
CA SER A 97 13.56 -2.07 5.10
C SER A 97 12.30 -2.46 4.32
N GLN A 98 11.12 -2.24 4.90
CA GLN A 98 9.83 -2.54 4.25
C GLN A 98 9.55 -1.61 3.06
N VAL A 99 9.89 -0.32 3.17
CA VAL A 99 9.74 0.66 2.07
C VAL A 99 10.64 0.28 0.90
N GLU A 100 11.89 -0.10 1.18
CA GLU A 100 12.84 -0.55 0.16
C GLU A 100 12.34 -1.84 -0.51
N GLU A 101 11.83 -2.80 0.25
CA GLU A 101 11.32 -4.05 -0.30
C GLU A 101 10.11 -3.85 -1.20
N VAL A 102 9.15 -3.01 -0.81
CA VAL A 102 8.02 -2.67 -1.67
C VAL A 102 8.49 -1.93 -2.92
N SER A 103 9.45 -1.01 -2.80
CA SER A 103 10.04 -0.31 -3.96
C SER A 103 10.67 -1.30 -4.96
N ARG A 104 11.40 -2.31 -4.47
CA ARG A 104 11.98 -3.38 -5.30
C ARG A 104 10.91 -4.23 -5.98
N THR A 105 9.87 -4.60 -5.23
CA THR A 105 8.73 -5.36 -5.76
C THR A 105 8.03 -4.60 -6.89
N ILE A 106 7.74 -3.31 -6.67
CA ILE A 106 7.14 -2.44 -7.70
C ILE A 106 8.03 -2.39 -8.93
N ALA A 107 9.35 -2.19 -8.77
CA ALA A 107 10.26 -2.10 -9.89
C ALA A 107 10.30 -3.37 -10.77
N GLN A 108 10.15 -4.54 -10.16
CA GLN A 108 10.15 -5.83 -10.86
C GLN A 108 8.83 -6.13 -11.59
N GLN A 109 7.74 -5.49 -11.17
CA GLN A 109 6.38 -5.76 -11.64
C GLN A 109 5.75 -4.56 -12.34
N LEU A 110 6.54 -3.53 -12.65
CA LEU A 110 6.04 -2.29 -13.20
C LEU A 110 5.48 -2.54 -14.61
N ASP A 111 4.16 -2.47 -14.72
CA ASP A 111 3.43 -2.63 -15.97
C ASP A 111 2.68 -1.34 -16.33
N GLY A 112 3.14 -0.68 -17.40
CA GLY A 112 2.64 0.63 -17.80
C GLY A 112 2.94 1.73 -16.79
N TYR A 113 2.30 2.89 -16.99
CA TYR A 113 2.48 4.04 -16.11
C TYR A 113 1.81 3.82 -14.75
N LYS A 114 2.50 4.16 -13.66
CA LYS A 114 1.94 4.16 -12.30
C LYS A 114 2.33 5.42 -11.53
N LEU A 115 1.42 5.91 -10.69
CA LEU A 115 1.75 6.88 -9.64
C LEU A 115 2.01 6.14 -8.33
N ILE A 116 3.19 6.35 -7.75
CA ILE A 116 3.62 5.69 -6.52
C ILE A 116 3.56 6.70 -5.38
N VAL A 117 2.80 6.39 -4.35
CA VAL A 117 2.48 7.30 -3.26
C VAL A 117 3.09 6.78 -1.97
N GLU A 118 4.11 7.47 -1.50
CA GLU A 118 4.67 7.28 -0.17
C GLU A 118 3.71 7.86 0.88
N LYS A 119 3.11 6.99 1.69
CA LYS A 119 2.19 7.36 2.78
C LYS A 119 2.72 6.97 4.16
N SER A 120 3.58 5.96 4.23
CA SER A 120 4.34 5.60 5.43
C SER A 120 5.06 6.81 6.02
N THR A 121 5.03 6.98 7.34
CA THR A 121 5.81 8.04 7.99
C THR A 121 7.30 7.76 7.85
N VAL A 122 7.96 8.51 6.98
CA VAL A 122 9.37 8.31 6.60
C VAL A 122 10.19 9.60 6.77
N PRO A 123 11.52 9.50 6.92
CA PRO A 123 12.39 10.67 6.89
C PRO A 123 12.27 11.44 5.57
N ALA A 124 12.55 12.75 5.62
CA ALA A 124 12.60 13.59 4.44
C ALA A 124 13.52 12.99 3.36
N ARG A 125 13.13 13.18 2.08
CA ARG A 125 13.79 12.63 0.88
C ARG A 125 13.61 11.12 0.63
N THR A 126 12.83 10.40 1.44
CA THR A 126 12.57 8.98 1.17
C THR A 126 11.83 8.77 -0.16
N ALA A 127 10.92 9.66 -0.57
CA ALA A 127 10.31 9.64 -1.90
C ALA A 127 11.37 9.66 -3.04
N TYR A 128 12.46 10.42 -2.89
CA TYR A 128 13.56 10.42 -3.87
C TYR A 128 14.32 9.08 -3.87
N TRP A 129 14.45 8.40 -2.72
CA TRP A 129 15.06 7.07 -2.64
C TRP A 129 14.18 5.99 -3.28
N ILE A 130 12.86 6.09 -3.11
CA ILE A 130 11.89 5.23 -3.79
C ILE A 130 12.04 5.39 -5.31
N ASP A 131 11.99 6.63 -5.81
CA ASP A 131 12.20 6.93 -7.24
C ASP A 131 13.52 6.37 -7.76
N THR A 132 14.63 6.67 -7.08
CA THR A 132 15.97 6.21 -7.47
C THR A 132 16.05 4.68 -7.52
N THR A 133 15.46 4.00 -6.54
CA THR A 133 15.46 2.53 -6.45
C THR A 133 14.69 1.92 -7.62
N ILE A 134 13.50 2.46 -7.91
CA ILE A 134 12.65 1.92 -8.97
C ILE A 134 13.26 2.19 -10.34
N ARG A 135 13.73 3.42 -10.63
CA ARG A 135 14.39 3.73 -11.91
C ARG A 135 15.59 2.83 -12.17
N ARG A 136 16.38 2.55 -11.13
CA ARG A 136 17.57 1.70 -11.24
C ARG A 136 17.24 0.23 -11.54
N LEU A 137 16.12 -0.27 -11.03
CA LEU A 137 15.77 -1.69 -11.12
C LEU A 137 14.81 -2.02 -12.26
N ALA A 138 13.88 -1.12 -12.58
CA ALA A 138 12.93 -1.29 -13.69
C ALA A 138 13.57 -0.97 -15.05
N GLY A 139 14.56 -0.08 -15.09
CA GLY A 139 15.19 0.40 -16.32
C GLY A 139 14.50 1.64 -16.91
N PRO A 140 15.13 2.29 -17.91
CA PRO A 140 14.75 3.63 -18.36
C PRO A 140 13.45 3.68 -19.19
N GLU A 141 12.99 2.55 -19.71
CA GLU A 141 11.79 2.46 -20.55
C GLU A 141 10.48 2.53 -19.76
N HIS A 142 10.53 2.39 -18.43
CA HIS A 142 9.34 2.40 -17.60
C HIS A 142 9.06 3.81 -17.04
N GLU A 143 7.86 4.31 -17.31
CA GLU A 143 7.40 5.61 -16.82
C GLU A 143 6.62 5.46 -15.51
N PHE A 144 6.94 6.32 -14.55
CA PHE A 144 6.22 6.44 -13.28
C PHE A 144 6.61 7.76 -12.59
N ASP A 145 5.78 8.18 -11.64
CA ASP A 145 6.07 9.29 -10.74
C ASP A 145 5.96 8.86 -9.28
N VAL A 146 6.66 9.58 -8.40
CA VAL A 146 6.59 9.38 -6.95
C VAL A 146 6.04 10.63 -6.27
N ALA A 147 5.00 10.46 -5.46
CA ALA A 147 4.43 11.49 -4.61
C ALA A 147 4.60 11.13 -3.13
N SER A 148 4.66 12.14 -2.27
CA SER A 148 4.54 11.98 -0.82
C SER A 148 3.15 12.45 -0.40
N ASN A 149 2.39 11.57 0.25
CA ASN A 149 1.09 11.88 0.84
C ASN A 149 1.07 11.31 2.26
N PRO A 150 1.66 12.03 3.23
CA PRO A 150 1.68 11.61 4.62
C PRO A 150 0.27 11.45 5.20
N GLU A 151 0.20 10.70 6.28
CA GLU A 151 -1.02 10.45 7.02
C GLU A 151 -1.08 11.26 8.32
N PHE A 152 -2.29 11.61 8.74
CA PHE A 152 -2.58 12.37 9.96
C PHE A 152 -3.89 11.87 10.58
N LEU A 153 -4.06 10.54 10.61
CA LEU A 153 -5.28 9.87 11.07
C LEU A 153 -5.42 9.93 12.60
#